data_AF-A0A2M8HH62-F1
#
_entry.id   AF-A0A2M8HH62-F1
#
_cell.length_a   1.000
_cell.length_b   1.000
_cell.length_c   1.000
_cell.angle_alpha   90.00
_cell.angle_beta   90.00
_cell.angle_gamma   90.00
#
_symmetry.space_group_name_H-M   'P 1'
#
loop_
_entity.id
_entity.type
_entity.pdbx_description
1 polymer ?
#
loop_
_entity_poly.entity_id
_entity_poly.type
_entity_poly.pdbx_seq_one_letter_code
_entity_poly.pdbx_strand_id
1 'polypeptide(L)'
;MKKLLILNIVILLAGNTLIAQSNKNKIVSWKESKYASGYQIQVKNSADKLIIDKKTDSNYLQIDQIPEGKYKIRTSALSPFGKPVVWTEWQDLKIELSLPPIVKEESLADNDSKNKTIEQKPNQKLEIEGDNFNDATETIIESSLSKSKIKILDKKIESKNKIELRVDAENAAPGKYDLSLQNPFHPKKTIKNYLEIENKADKVSTQSNTKDSINKIYTMSMRELDEFIGSNSNCYQSELSSDLIKECKEDYVTINLSTREKKDIYYYFLIKEPNRMTRIQSYHHFQTYCSPAMKAIREKVEFNSAKKQYTIDTKEKMEIDKMFVNLQSCPTPKEKLAK
;
A
#
# COMPACT_ATOMS: atom_id res chain seq x y z
N MET A 1 31.72 -60.39 -43.01
CA MET A 1 30.69 -61.07 -42.18
C MET A 1 30.84 -60.61 -40.73
N LYS A 2 29.76 -60.05 -40.15
CA LYS A 2 29.50 -59.84 -38.71
C LYS A 2 30.41 -58.81 -38.01
N LYS A 3 29.93 -57.89 -37.17
CA LYS A 3 28.58 -57.47 -36.75
C LYS A 3 28.77 -56.07 -36.13
N LEU A 4 27.92 -55.16 -36.56
CA LEU A 4 27.35 -54.03 -35.84
C LEU A 4 27.56 -54.09 -34.30
N LEU A 5 28.22 -53.08 -33.72
CA LEU A 5 28.16 -52.83 -32.27
C LEU A 5 27.68 -51.40 -32.03
N ILE A 6 26.43 -51.38 -31.59
CA ILE A 6 25.54 -50.27 -31.31
C ILE A 6 25.94 -49.65 -29.96
N LEU A 7 26.08 -48.32 -29.95
CA LEU A 7 25.52 -47.38 -28.98
C LEU A 7 25.55 -47.79 -27.48
N ASN A 8 26.36 -47.10 -26.69
CA ASN A 8 26.00 -46.66 -25.33
C ASN A 8 26.91 -45.50 -24.90
N ILE A 9 26.57 -44.30 -25.40
CA ILE A 9 26.99 -43.05 -24.80
C ILE A 9 26.05 -42.82 -23.61
N VAL A 10 26.43 -43.30 -22.43
CA VAL A 10 25.81 -42.90 -21.17
C VAL A 10 26.54 -41.65 -20.69
N ILE A 11 26.04 -40.50 -21.15
CA ILE A 11 26.41 -39.19 -20.61
C ILE A 11 25.91 -39.15 -19.16
N LEU A 12 26.82 -39.41 -18.23
CA LEU A 12 26.67 -39.06 -16.82
C LEU A 12 26.79 -37.53 -16.70
N LEU A 13 25.72 -36.83 -17.06
CA LEU A 13 25.46 -35.48 -16.56
C LEU A 13 25.02 -35.63 -15.11
N ALA A 14 25.99 -35.84 -14.22
CA ALA A 14 25.82 -35.51 -12.82
C ALA A 14 25.60 -33.99 -12.77
N GLY A 15 24.34 -33.59 -12.80
CA GLY A 15 23.94 -32.23 -12.50
C GLY A 15 24.45 -31.90 -11.11
N ASN A 16 25.55 -31.16 -11.06
CA ASN A 16 25.92 -30.38 -9.89
C ASN A 16 24.78 -29.37 -9.69
N THR A 17 23.76 -29.78 -8.96
CA THR A 17 22.81 -28.87 -8.36
C THR A 17 23.62 -28.07 -7.36
N LEU A 18 24.09 -26.90 -7.81
CA LEU A 18 24.46 -25.82 -6.92
C LEU A 18 23.20 -25.45 -6.14
N ILE A 19 22.99 -26.11 -5.00
CA ILE A 19 22.13 -25.60 -3.96
C ILE A 19 22.79 -24.29 -3.54
N ALA A 20 22.28 -23.18 -4.06
CA ALA A 20 22.57 -21.87 -3.52
C ALA A 20 22.06 -21.85 -2.08
N GLN A 21 22.91 -22.26 -1.13
CA GLN A 21 22.68 -21.95 0.27
C GLN A 21 22.64 -20.43 0.35
N SER A 22 21.47 -19.88 0.69
CA SER A 22 21.36 -18.48 1.08
C SER A 22 22.32 -18.28 2.25
N ASN A 23 23.50 -17.72 1.99
CA ASN A 23 24.49 -17.44 3.02
C ASN A 23 23.85 -16.46 4.00
N LYS A 24 23.50 -16.98 5.18
CA LYS A 24 22.99 -16.20 6.31
C LYS A 24 24.18 -15.43 6.87
N ASN A 25 24.54 -14.31 6.24
CA ASN A 25 25.69 -13.50 6.64
C ASN A 25 25.41 -12.89 8.02
N LYS A 26 25.94 -13.51 9.09
CA LYS A 26 25.86 -12.94 10.44
C LYS A 26 27.02 -11.98 10.59
N ILE A 27 26.74 -10.69 10.73
CA ILE A 27 27.77 -9.65 10.88
C ILE A 27 27.64 -8.94 12.23
N VAL A 28 28.77 -8.64 12.83
CA VAL A 28 28.90 -7.64 13.90
C VAL A 28 29.64 -6.46 13.31
N SER A 29 29.15 -5.24 13.51
CA SER A 29 29.84 -4.02 13.10
C SER A 29 29.96 -3.03 14.25
N TRP A 30 30.92 -2.11 14.14
CA TRP A 30 31.13 -1.06 15.12
C TRP A 30 31.51 0.26 14.42
N LYS A 31 31.43 1.34 15.19
CA LYS A 31 31.82 2.66 14.73
C LYS A 31 33.33 2.70 14.50
N GLU A 32 33.72 3.19 13.33
CA GLU A 32 35.13 3.35 12.98
C GLU A 32 35.79 4.46 13.82
N SER A 33 37.02 4.21 14.23
CA SER A 33 37.92 5.17 14.88
C SER A 33 38.99 5.62 13.92
N LYS A 34 39.13 6.95 13.74
CA LYS A 34 40.08 7.58 12.80
C LYS A 34 41.56 7.26 13.08
N TYR A 35 41.88 6.80 14.28
CA TYR A 35 43.25 6.57 14.74
C TYR A 35 43.58 5.08 14.93
N ALA A 36 42.65 4.18 14.61
CA ALA A 36 42.86 2.74 14.73
C ALA A 36 43.54 2.20 13.48
N SER A 37 44.58 1.37 13.65
CA SER A 37 45.17 0.62 12.53
C SER A 37 44.46 -0.73 12.27
N GLY A 38 43.36 -0.97 12.98
CA GLY A 38 42.58 -2.20 12.98
C GLY A 38 41.87 -2.39 14.31
N TYR A 39 41.25 -3.55 14.50
CA TYR A 39 40.45 -3.89 15.68
C TYR A 39 40.71 -5.32 16.12
N GLN A 40 40.55 -5.57 17.43
CA GLN A 40 40.48 -6.91 17.98
C GLN A 40 39.10 -7.11 18.62
N ILE A 41 38.46 -8.23 18.29
CA ILE A 41 37.11 -8.58 18.71
C ILE A 41 37.18 -9.86 19.49
N GLN A 42 36.55 -9.83 20.65
CA GLN A 42 36.44 -10.98 21.52
C GLN A 42 34.98 -11.30 21.80
N VAL A 43 34.63 -12.58 21.68
CA VAL A 43 33.30 -13.10 21.98
C VAL A 43 33.41 -14.23 23.00
N LYS A 44 32.63 -14.14 24.07
CA LYS A 44 32.45 -15.21 25.07
C LYS A 44 31.09 -15.85 24.93
N ASN A 45 31.01 -17.15 25.20
CA ASN A 45 29.73 -17.84 25.35
C ASN A 45 29.14 -17.66 26.77
N SER A 46 27.97 -18.26 27.01
CA SER A 46 27.28 -18.22 28.31
C SER A 46 28.06 -18.89 29.46
N ALA A 47 29.08 -19.69 29.17
CA ALA A 47 29.99 -20.29 30.15
C ALA A 47 31.25 -19.43 30.39
N ASP A 48 31.22 -18.15 29.97
CA ASP A 48 32.34 -17.20 30.00
C ASP A 48 33.61 -17.65 29.26
N LYS A 49 33.51 -18.70 28.44
CA LYS A 49 34.60 -19.20 27.60
C LYS A 49 34.74 -18.33 26.36
N LEU A 50 35.95 -17.85 26.09
CA LEU A 50 36.29 -17.14 24.87
C LEU A 50 36.18 -18.09 23.67
N ILE A 51 35.30 -17.77 22.74
CA ILE A 51 35.04 -18.56 21.52
C ILE A 51 35.54 -17.86 20.25
N ILE A 52 35.69 -16.54 20.30
CA ILE A 52 36.32 -15.74 19.26
C ILE A 52 37.33 -14.81 19.91
N ASP A 53 38.52 -14.80 19.34
CA ASP A 53 39.52 -13.77 19.54
C ASP A 53 40.18 -13.50 18.19
N LYS A 54 39.76 -12.43 17.52
CA LYS A 54 40.17 -12.19 16.13
C LYS A 54 40.53 -10.74 15.90
N LYS A 55 41.62 -10.52 15.18
CA LYS A 55 42.03 -9.22 14.65
C LYS A 55 41.47 -9.02 13.24
N THR A 56 41.08 -7.79 12.93
CA THR A 56 40.56 -7.38 11.62
C THR A 56 40.98 -5.94 11.34
N ASP A 57 41.15 -5.60 10.08
CA ASP A 57 41.39 -4.25 9.59
C ASP A 57 40.09 -3.48 9.31
N SER A 58 39.00 -4.19 9.11
CA SER A 58 37.66 -3.63 8.89
C SER A 58 36.93 -3.32 10.20
N ASN A 59 35.93 -2.44 10.14
CA ASN A 59 35.05 -2.13 11.27
C ASN A 59 33.86 -3.11 11.42
N TYR A 60 34.02 -4.33 10.90
CA TYR A 60 33.03 -5.40 11.01
C TYR A 60 33.70 -6.77 11.09
N LEU A 61 32.94 -7.77 11.54
CA LEU A 61 33.35 -9.17 11.58
C LEU A 61 32.17 -10.09 11.19
N GLN A 62 32.40 -10.97 10.24
CA GLN A 62 31.48 -12.08 9.94
C GLN A 62 31.62 -13.18 10.99
N ILE A 63 30.49 -13.64 11.53
CA ILE A 63 30.39 -14.60 12.65
C ILE A 63 29.46 -15.78 12.29
N ASP A 64 29.52 -16.24 11.04
CA ASP A 64 28.58 -17.24 10.48
C ASP A 64 28.54 -18.56 11.27
N GLN A 65 29.68 -18.94 11.87
CA GLN A 65 29.87 -20.21 12.58
C GLN A 65 29.37 -20.22 14.04
N ILE A 66 28.94 -19.08 14.61
CA ILE A 66 28.45 -19.07 15.99
C ILE A 66 26.99 -19.59 16.03
N PRO A 67 26.70 -20.64 16.84
CA PRO A 67 25.33 -21.11 17.06
C PRO A 67 24.44 -20.08 17.76
N GLU A 68 23.14 -20.31 17.73
CA GLU A 68 22.19 -19.52 18.51
C GLU A 68 22.48 -19.61 20.01
N GLY A 69 22.33 -18.51 20.74
CA GLY A 69 22.65 -18.46 22.15
C GLY A 69 22.92 -17.07 22.68
N LYS A 70 23.28 -17.02 23.97
CA LYS A 70 23.73 -15.82 24.67
C LYS A 70 25.25 -15.77 24.69
N TYR A 71 25.77 -14.61 24.32
CA TYR A 71 27.19 -14.32 24.21
C TYR A 71 27.48 -12.95 24.83
N LYS A 72 28.76 -12.66 25.05
CA LYS A 72 29.24 -11.32 25.34
C LYS A 72 30.27 -10.93 24.32
N ILE A 73 30.25 -9.69 23.88
CA ILE A 73 31.20 -9.16 22.92
C ILE A 73 31.91 -7.93 23.48
N ARG A 74 33.18 -7.77 23.13
CA ARG A 74 33.91 -6.52 23.32
C ARG A 74 34.85 -6.29 22.15
N THR A 75 35.18 -5.04 21.93
CA THR A 75 36.09 -4.62 20.86
C THR A 75 37.21 -3.76 21.44
N SER A 76 38.34 -3.74 20.76
CA SER A 76 39.44 -2.81 21.03
C SER A 76 40.04 -2.32 19.75
N ALA A 77 40.32 -1.01 19.67
CA ALA A 77 41.14 -0.45 18.61
C ALA A 77 42.59 -0.94 18.76
N LEU A 78 43.21 -1.28 17.64
CA LEU A 78 44.63 -1.63 17.57
C LEU A 78 45.46 -0.36 17.35
N SER A 79 46.54 -0.25 18.10
CA SER A 79 47.63 0.69 17.83
C SER A 79 48.36 0.31 16.54
N PRO A 80 49.16 1.21 15.94
CA PRO A 80 50.00 0.91 14.77
C PRO A 80 50.91 -0.32 14.92
N PHE A 81 51.21 -0.74 16.15
CA PHE A 81 51.98 -1.95 16.47
C PHE A 81 51.12 -3.22 16.62
N GLY A 82 49.84 -3.16 16.27
CA GLY A 82 48.89 -4.27 16.35
C GLY A 82 48.50 -4.69 17.77
N LYS A 83 48.71 -3.82 18.77
CA LYS A 83 48.33 -4.06 20.18
C LYS A 83 47.01 -3.37 20.53
N PRO A 84 46.08 -4.04 21.24
CA PRO A 84 44.88 -3.42 21.81
C PRO A 84 45.23 -2.22 22.69
N VAL A 85 44.58 -1.07 22.47
CA VAL A 85 44.83 0.16 23.24
C VAL A 85 43.87 0.27 24.42
N VAL A 86 42.57 0.27 24.15
CA VAL A 86 41.50 0.30 25.15
C VAL A 86 40.43 -0.68 24.73
N TRP A 87 39.97 -1.51 25.68
CA TRP A 87 38.83 -2.41 25.48
C TRP A 87 37.54 -1.69 25.82
N THR A 88 36.49 -1.95 25.03
CA THR A 88 35.14 -1.64 25.49
C THR A 88 34.76 -2.56 26.64
N GLU A 89 33.79 -2.11 27.44
CA GLU A 89 33.08 -3.01 28.34
C GLU A 89 32.46 -4.18 27.58
N TRP A 90 32.28 -5.31 28.27
CA TRP A 90 31.56 -6.44 27.72
C TRP A 90 30.10 -6.06 27.52
N GLN A 91 29.61 -6.25 26.29
CA GLN A 91 28.22 -6.03 25.92
C GLN A 91 27.54 -7.37 25.67
N ASP A 92 26.29 -7.50 26.09
CA ASP A 92 25.51 -8.71 25.82
C ASP A 92 25.19 -8.82 24.32
N LEU A 93 25.42 -10.00 23.76
CA LEU A 93 25.15 -10.35 22.36
C LEU A 93 24.23 -11.57 22.33
N LYS A 94 23.05 -11.43 21.72
CA LYS A 94 22.11 -12.54 21.54
C LYS A 94 22.06 -12.92 20.07
N ILE A 95 22.37 -14.17 19.76
CA ILE A 95 22.26 -14.73 18.41
C ILE A 95 21.02 -15.62 18.38
N GLU A 96 20.05 -15.30 17.53
CA GLU A 96 18.81 -16.06 17.37
C GLU A 96 18.58 -16.41 15.89
N LEU A 97 17.83 -17.47 15.64
CA LEU A 97 17.33 -17.76 14.29
C LEU A 97 16.38 -16.64 13.85
N SER A 98 16.75 -15.94 12.78
CA SER A 98 15.81 -15.10 12.05
C SER A 98 14.93 -16.02 11.18
N LEU A 99 13.64 -16.09 11.49
CA LEU A 99 12.60 -16.71 10.65
C LEU A 99 11.75 -15.60 10.02
N PRO A 100 11.10 -15.81 8.87
CA PRO A 100 10.23 -14.77 8.29
C PRO A 100 9.03 -14.48 9.22
N PRO A 101 8.59 -13.21 9.34
CA PRO A 101 7.48 -12.85 10.20
C PRO A 101 6.16 -13.42 9.67
N ILE A 102 5.32 -13.90 10.56
CA ILE A 102 3.96 -14.39 10.27
C ILE A 102 2.99 -13.51 11.04
N VAL A 103 1.87 -13.14 10.42
CA VAL A 103 0.79 -12.38 11.08
C VAL A 103 -0.44 -13.27 11.05
N LYS A 104 -1.13 -13.36 12.19
CA LYS A 104 -2.37 -14.13 12.31
C LYS A 104 -3.52 -13.25 11.85
N GLU A 105 -4.18 -13.66 10.76
CA GLU A 105 -5.35 -12.96 10.20
C GLU A 105 -6.62 -13.18 11.04
N GLU A 106 -6.61 -14.10 12.01
CA GLU A 106 -7.78 -14.57 12.75
C GLU A 106 -8.25 -13.63 13.88
N SER A 107 -7.54 -12.53 14.16
CA SER A 107 -8.07 -11.41 14.97
C SER A 107 -8.97 -10.46 14.16
N LEU A 108 -9.30 -10.82 12.91
CA LEU A 108 -10.20 -10.09 12.00
C LEU A 108 -11.60 -10.73 11.89
N ALA A 109 -11.96 -11.62 12.82
CA ALA A 109 -13.18 -12.42 12.79
C ALA A 109 -14.11 -12.10 13.98
N ASP A 110 -14.58 -10.86 14.07
CA ASP A 110 -15.89 -10.58 14.66
C ASP A 110 -16.62 -9.60 13.72
N ASN A 111 -17.49 -10.17 12.89
CA ASN A 111 -18.57 -9.58 12.09
C ASN A 111 -18.35 -8.21 11.39
N ASP A 112 -18.28 -8.26 10.05
CA ASP A 112 -18.50 -7.18 9.08
C ASP A 112 -17.47 -6.05 8.88
N SER A 113 -16.27 -6.10 9.48
CA SER A 113 -15.15 -5.26 9.05
C SER A 113 -13.80 -5.99 9.16
N LYS A 114 -13.23 -6.35 8.01
CA LYS A 114 -11.97 -7.10 7.88
C LYS A 114 -10.69 -6.30 8.23
N ASN A 115 -10.82 -5.08 8.75
CA ASN A 115 -9.68 -4.17 8.96
C ASN A 115 -9.71 -3.62 10.38
N LYS A 116 -8.53 -3.46 11.00
CA LYS A 116 -8.41 -2.78 12.29
C LYS A 116 -8.57 -1.28 12.06
N THR A 117 -9.54 -0.64 12.72
CA THR A 117 -9.83 0.78 12.51
C THR A 117 -9.20 1.65 13.59
N ILE A 118 -8.57 2.76 13.19
CA ILE A 118 -8.05 3.78 14.12
C ILE A 118 -8.48 5.18 13.73
N GLU A 119 -8.54 6.09 14.70
CA GLU A 119 -8.90 7.49 14.46
C GLU A 119 -7.68 8.31 13.96
N GLN A 120 -7.95 9.39 13.20
CA GLN A 120 -6.95 10.41 12.83
C GLN A 120 -6.51 11.25 14.05
N LYS A 121 -5.72 10.63 14.90
CA LYS A 121 -5.19 11.23 16.12
C LYS A 121 -3.73 10.85 16.30
N PRO A 122 -2.96 11.68 17.02
CA PRO A 122 -1.62 11.28 17.43
C PRO A 122 -1.71 10.13 18.45
N ASN A 123 -0.61 9.39 18.57
CA ASN A 123 -0.39 8.40 19.62
C ASN A 123 -1.45 7.29 19.71
N GLN A 124 -1.93 6.80 18.57
CA GLN A 124 -2.84 5.65 18.51
C GLN A 124 -2.08 4.36 18.82
N LYS A 125 -2.66 3.50 19.68
CA LYS A 125 -2.10 2.20 20.01
C LYS A 125 -2.57 1.14 19.01
N LEU A 126 -1.64 0.39 18.44
CA LEU A 126 -1.89 -0.70 17.51
C LEU A 126 -1.17 -1.96 17.97
N GLU A 127 -1.91 -3.06 18.05
CA GLU A 127 -1.35 -4.38 18.38
C GLU A 127 -1.38 -5.28 17.16
N ILE A 128 -0.24 -5.92 16.85
CA ILE A 128 -0.06 -6.88 15.76
C ILE A 128 0.24 -8.24 16.37
N GLU A 129 -0.58 -9.23 16.04
CA GLU A 129 -0.41 -10.61 16.49
C GLU A 129 0.09 -11.52 15.36
N GLY A 130 0.92 -12.49 15.72
CA GLY A 130 1.60 -13.31 14.73
C GLY A 130 2.59 -14.27 15.36
N ASP A 131 3.64 -14.58 14.61
CA ASP A 131 4.75 -15.41 15.04
C ASP A 131 6.07 -14.90 14.42
N ASN A 132 7.20 -15.28 15.04
CA ASN A 132 8.56 -14.97 14.62
C ASN A 132 8.95 -13.48 14.66
N PHE A 133 8.33 -12.67 15.50
CA PHE A 133 8.78 -11.29 15.72
C PHE A 133 10.04 -11.24 16.59
N ASN A 134 10.91 -10.27 16.32
CA ASN A 134 12.12 -10.00 17.09
C ASN A 134 12.41 -8.48 17.11
N ASP A 135 13.37 -8.06 17.92
CA ASP A 135 13.67 -6.62 18.11
C ASP A 135 14.05 -5.93 16.79
N ALA A 136 14.70 -6.67 15.90
CA ALA A 136 15.12 -6.21 14.57
C ALA A 136 14.02 -6.32 13.49
N THR A 137 12.79 -6.76 13.83
CA THR A 137 11.66 -6.77 12.89
C THR A 137 11.31 -5.36 12.48
N GLU A 138 11.61 -4.95 11.25
CA GLU A 138 11.16 -3.67 10.71
C GLU A 138 9.65 -3.71 10.48
N THR A 139 8.99 -2.61 10.81
CA THR A 139 7.54 -2.46 10.64
C THR A 139 7.25 -1.17 9.90
N ILE A 140 6.46 -1.26 8.84
CA ILE A 140 6.07 -0.12 8.01
C ILE A 140 4.57 -0.23 7.80
N ILE A 141 3.86 0.88 8.03
CA ILE A 141 2.45 1.00 7.70
C ILE A 141 2.34 2.06 6.60
N GLU A 142 1.88 1.65 5.43
CA GLU A 142 1.85 2.49 4.24
C GLU A 142 0.49 2.49 3.57
N SER A 143 0.04 3.64 3.08
CA SER A 143 -1.25 3.76 2.39
C SER A 143 -1.25 2.84 1.18
N SER A 144 -2.27 1.99 1.07
CA SER A 144 -2.44 1.04 -0.04
C SER A 144 -2.56 1.74 -1.39
N LEU A 145 -2.85 3.05 -1.39
CA LEU A 145 -3.06 3.87 -2.59
C LEU A 145 -1.90 4.81 -2.89
N SER A 146 -1.47 5.59 -1.89
CA SER A 146 -0.51 6.69 -2.09
C SER A 146 0.93 6.33 -1.69
N LYS A 147 1.14 5.15 -1.08
CA LYS A 147 2.42 4.73 -0.45
C LYS A 147 2.92 5.69 0.65
N SER A 148 2.11 6.66 1.08
CA SER A 148 2.42 7.52 2.22
C SER A 148 2.52 6.66 3.49
N LYS A 149 3.53 6.92 4.32
CA LYS A 149 3.78 6.12 5.53
C LYS A 149 3.18 6.79 6.75
N ILE A 150 2.54 6.01 7.61
CA ILE A 150 2.21 6.46 8.96
C ILE A 150 3.49 6.46 9.79
N LYS A 151 3.71 7.53 10.55
CA LYS A 151 4.87 7.64 11.42
C LYS A 151 4.66 6.74 12.64
N ILE A 152 5.58 5.81 12.86
CA ILE A 152 5.65 4.99 14.08
C ILE A 152 6.40 5.82 15.13
N LEU A 153 5.73 6.16 16.22
CA LEU A 153 6.30 6.90 17.36
C LEU A 153 7.08 5.98 18.29
N ASP A 154 6.56 4.77 18.52
CA ASP A 154 7.16 3.77 19.38
C ASP A 154 6.84 2.36 18.88
N LYS A 155 7.78 1.42 19.08
CA LYS A 155 7.63 0.00 18.75
C LYS A 155 8.19 -0.83 19.90
N LYS A 156 7.34 -1.65 20.50
CA LYS A 156 7.70 -2.61 21.53
C LYS A 156 7.36 -4.03 21.08
N ILE A 157 8.35 -4.91 21.08
CA ILE A 157 8.13 -6.35 20.90
C ILE A 157 7.82 -6.93 22.27
N GLU A 158 6.55 -7.26 22.54
CA GLU A 158 6.16 -7.85 23.83
C GLU A 158 6.58 -9.32 23.91
N SER A 159 6.48 -10.03 22.78
CA SER A 159 6.91 -11.42 22.66
C SER A 159 7.21 -11.74 21.19
N LYS A 160 7.67 -12.97 20.92
CA LYS A 160 7.84 -13.47 19.54
C LYS A 160 6.54 -13.47 18.73
N ASN A 161 5.39 -13.28 19.37
CA ASN A 161 4.07 -13.40 18.77
C ASN A 161 3.27 -12.10 18.82
N LYS A 162 3.79 -11.03 19.43
CA LYS A 162 3.06 -9.77 19.60
C LYS A 162 3.95 -8.54 19.51
N ILE A 163 3.54 -7.59 18.67
CA ILE A 163 4.12 -6.25 18.56
C ILE A 163 3.09 -5.23 19.03
N GLU A 164 3.50 -4.32 19.91
CA GLU A 164 2.76 -3.10 20.24
C GLU A 164 3.42 -1.91 19.54
N LEU A 165 2.61 -1.14 18.83
CA LEU A 165 3.00 0.08 18.14
C LEU A 165 2.24 1.28 18.71
N ARG A 166 2.92 2.41 18.77
CA ARG A 166 2.28 3.72 18.87
C ARG A 166 2.52 4.46 17.59
N VAL A 167 1.46 4.93 16.96
CA VAL A 167 1.51 5.59 15.65
C VAL A 167 0.94 6.98 15.72
N ASP A 168 1.49 7.87 14.92
CA ASP A 168 0.98 9.21 14.70
C ASP A 168 0.16 9.23 13.40
N ALA A 169 -1.15 9.20 13.57
CA ALA A 169 -2.12 9.24 12.49
C ALA A 169 -2.76 10.62 12.33
N GLU A 170 -2.25 11.67 12.99
CA GLU A 170 -2.84 13.01 12.94
C GLU A 170 -2.90 13.57 11.52
N ASN A 171 -1.81 13.40 10.77
CA ASN A 171 -1.68 13.87 9.39
C ASN A 171 -1.87 12.75 8.36
N ALA A 172 -2.31 11.56 8.80
CA ALA A 172 -2.52 10.43 7.92
C ALA A 172 -3.85 10.61 7.17
N ALA A 173 -3.81 10.45 5.84
CA ALA A 173 -5.02 10.49 5.03
C ALA A 173 -6.00 9.38 5.47
N PRO A 174 -7.32 9.63 5.45
CA PRO A 174 -8.28 8.57 5.73
C PRO A 174 -8.17 7.44 4.68
N GLY A 175 -8.53 6.22 5.07
CA GLY A 175 -8.58 5.07 4.19
C GLY A 175 -7.68 3.91 4.60
N LYS A 176 -7.40 3.01 3.65
CA LYS A 176 -6.75 1.72 3.93
C LYS A 176 -5.23 1.77 3.83
N TYR A 177 -4.60 1.05 4.73
CA TYR A 177 -3.16 0.97 4.92
C TYR A 177 -2.72 -0.48 4.95
N ASP A 178 -1.63 -0.75 4.22
CA ASP A 178 -0.95 -2.03 4.20
C ASP A 178 0.07 -2.09 5.35
N LEU A 179 0.11 -3.23 6.03
CA LEU A 179 1.15 -3.53 7.01
C LEU A 179 2.26 -4.30 6.32
N SER A 180 3.49 -3.84 6.52
CA SER A 180 4.65 -4.56 6.07
C SER A 180 5.62 -4.86 7.20
N LEU A 181 6.08 -6.10 7.24
CA LEU A 181 7.02 -6.60 8.23
C LEU A 181 8.22 -7.21 7.54
N GLN A 182 9.41 -6.96 8.07
CA GLN A 182 10.64 -7.55 7.56
C GLN A 182 11.57 -7.94 8.70
N ASN A 183 11.92 -9.22 8.77
CA ASN A 183 13.01 -9.67 9.63
C ASN A 183 14.35 -9.59 8.88
N PRO A 184 15.47 -9.44 9.60
CA PRO A 184 16.79 -9.41 8.98
C PRO A 184 17.02 -10.63 8.09
N PHE A 185 17.59 -10.40 6.91
CA PHE A 185 17.94 -11.40 5.89
C PHE A 185 16.74 -12.12 5.24
N HIS A 186 15.51 -11.65 5.47
CA HIS A 186 14.30 -12.16 4.82
C HIS A 186 13.67 -11.10 3.93
N PRO A 187 12.93 -11.50 2.88
CA PRO A 187 12.15 -10.57 2.09
C PRO A 187 11.05 -9.91 2.94
N LYS A 188 10.71 -8.67 2.59
CA LYS A 188 9.59 -7.92 3.17
C LYS A 188 8.27 -8.65 2.89
N LYS A 189 7.48 -8.89 3.93
CA LYS A 189 6.12 -9.45 3.85
C LYS A 189 5.11 -8.31 3.99
N THR A 190 4.17 -8.21 3.06
CA THR A 190 3.15 -7.15 3.05
C THR A 190 1.75 -7.76 3.12
N ILE A 191 0.94 -7.24 4.03
CA ILE A 191 -0.45 -7.60 4.26
C ILE A 191 -1.30 -6.41 3.83
N LYS A 192 -2.16 -6.66 2.85
CA LYS A 192 -2.95 -5.61 2.24
C LYS A 192 -4.13 -5.23 3.11
N ASN A 193 -4.46 -3.93 3.15
CA ASN A 193 -5.62 -3.40 3.87
C ASN A 193 -5.65 -3.80 5.35
N TYR A 194 -4.50 -3.85 6.02
CA TYR A 194 -4.41 -4.27 7.42
C TYR A 194 -5.11 -3.30 8.38
N LEU A 195 -5.01 -1.99 8.09
CA LEU A 195 -5.50 -0.90 8.93
C LEU A 195 -6.39 0.04 8.11
N GLU A 196 -7.43 0.57 8.73
CA GLU A 196 -8.29 1.61 8.15
C GLU A 196 -8.30 2.84 9.07
N ILE A 197 -8.11 4.01 8.49
CA ILE A 197 -8.15 5.28 9.23
C ILE A 197 -9.49 5.97 8.95
N GLU A 198 -10.27 6.16 10.02
CA GLU A 198 -11.55 6.84 9.98
C GLU A 198 -11.39 8.36 9.88
N ASN A 199 -12.29 9.00 9.13
CA ASN A 199 -12.26 10.44 8.92
C ASN A 199 -12.83 11.16 10.15
N LYS A 200 -12.17 12.23 10.60
CA LYS A 200 -12.56 12.99 11.81
C LYS A 200 -13.95 13.65 11.71
N ALA A 201 -14.58 13.63 10.54
CA ALA A 201 -15.94 14.12 10.32
C ALA A 201 -17.06 13.14 10.78
N ASP A 202 -16.73 11.90 11.12
CA ASP A 202 -17.72 10.87 11.46
C ASP A 202 -18.08 10.78 12.97
N LYS A 203 -17.86 11.86 13.73
CA LYS A 203 -18.48 12.05 15.07
C LYS A 203 -19.45 13.23 15.09
N VAL A 204 -20.41 13.24 14.17
CA VAL A 204 -21.74 13.75 14.47
C VAL A 204 -22.72 12.71 13.96
N SER A 205 -23.51 12.17 14.89
CA SER A 205 -24.59 11.24 14.62
C SER A 205 -25.47 11.72 13.46
N THR A 206 -25.50 10.98 12.35
CA THR A 206 -26.75 10.78 11.62
C THR A 206 -26.72 9.40 10.99
N GLN A 207 -27.52 8.50 11.55
CA GLN A 207 -28.02 7.36 10.81
C GLN A 207 -28.65 7.87 9.50
N SER A 208 -28.06 7.59 8.34
CA SER A 208 -28.77 7.60 7.05
C SER A 208 -27.96 6.91 5.95
N ASN A 209 -28.23 5.62 5.75
CA ASN A 209 -28.24 4.89 4.48
C ASN A 209 -27.29 5.32 3.34
N THR A 210 -26.01 4.96 3.39
CA THR A 210 -25.07 5.13 2.26
C THR A 210 -25.14 4.04 1.20
N LYS A 211 -25.97 3.00 1.36
CA LYS A 211 -26.34 2.08 0.26
C LYS A 211 -27.45 2.65 -0.64
N ASP A 212 -28.21 3.66 -0.20
CA ASP A 212 -29.30 4.28 -0.97
C ASP A 212 -28.86 5.48 -1.83
N SER A 213 -27.76 6.16 -1.50
CA SER A 213 -27.39 7.44 -2.13
C SER A 213 -26.84 7.31 -3.55
N ILE A 214 -26.11 6.23 -3.87
CA ILE A 214 -25.49 6.04 -5.20
C ILE A 214 -26.50 5.49 -6.23
N ASN A 215 -27.49 4.70 -5.82
CA ASN A 215 -28.58 4.26 -6.70
C ASN A 215 -29.53 5.41 -7.10
N LYS A 216 -29.52 6.53 -6.34
CA LYS A 216 -30.42 7.67 -6.55
C LYS A 216 -29.99 8.60 -7.69
N ILE A 217 -28.71 8.62 -8.08
CA ILE A 217 -28.13 9.48 -9.14
C ILE A 217 -28.86 9.26 -10.48
N TYR A 218 -29.21 8.01 -10.74
CA TYR A 218 -30.00 7.52 -11.86
C TYR A 218 -31.49 7.89 -11.82
N THR A 219 -31.91 8.75 -10.89
CA THR A 219 -33.29 9.25 -10.83
C THR A 219 -33.35 10.76 -10.63
N MET A 220 -32.20 11.40 -10.42
CA MET A 220 -32.08 12.84 -10.20
C MET A 220 -32.45 13.62 -11.47
N SER A 221 -33.11 14.75 -11.27
CA SER A 221 -33.25 15.81 -12.28
C SER A 221 -31.89 16.47 -12.58
N MET A 222 -31.81 17.20 -13.69
CA MET A 222 -30.63 18.01 -14.03
C MET A 222 -30.20 18.92 -12.87
N ARG A 223 -31.16 19.60 -12.22
CA ARG A 223 -30.87 20.53 -11.12
C ARG A 223 -30.27 19.82 -9.91
N GLU A 224 -30.86 18.70 -9.50
CA GLU A 224 -30.39 17.91 -8.36
C GLU A 224 -29.00 17.33 -8.61
N LEU A 225 -28.73 16.90 -9.85
CA LEU A 225 -27.42 16.37 -10.22
C LEU A 225 -26.36 17.48 -10.32
N ASP A 226 -26.71 18.65 -10.86
CA ASP A 226 -25.82 19.82 -10.87
C ASP A 226 -25.50 20.30 -9.44
N GLU A 227 -26.48 20.32 -8.54
CA GLU A 227 -26.28 20.64 -7.11
C GLU A 227 -25.39 19.58 -6.42
N PHE A 228 -25.59 18.30 -6.73
CA PHE A 228 -24.74 17.23 -6.23
C PHE A 228 -23.29 17.38 -6.71
N ILE A 229 -23.09 17.66 -8.00
CA ILE A 229 -21.75 17.88 -8.58
C ILE A 229 -21.11 19.14 -8.01
N GLY A 230 -21.87 20.21 -7.81
CA GLY A 230 -21.41 21.48 -7.26
C GLY A 230 -21.31 21.51 -5.73
N SER A 231 -21.71 20.44 -5.02
CA SER A 231 -21.66 20.40 -3.56
C SER A 231 -20.20 20.43 -3.08
N ASN A 232 -19.90 21.46 -2.28
CA ASN A 232 -18.56 21.94 -1.93
C ASN A 232 -17.51 20.83 -1.73
N SER A 233 -16.60 20.71 -2.70
CA SER A 233 -15.35 20.02 -2.48
C SER A 233 -14.40 20.92 -1.68
N ASN A 234 -13.61 20.32 -0.78
CA ASN A 234 -12.49 21.01 -0.12
C ASN A 234 -11.33 21.33 -1.09
N CYS A 235 -11.59 21.29 -2.40
CA CYS A 235 -10.62 21.52 -3.46
C CYS A 235 -10.93 22.85 -4.13
N TYR A 236 -10.25 23.91 -3.70
CA TYR A 236 -10.51 25.31 -4.09
C TYR A 236 -10.51 25.60 -5.61
N GLN A 237 -10.09 24.64 -6.44
CA GLN A 237 -9.99 24.79 -7.89
C GLN A 237 -10.92 23.85 -8.67
N SER A 238 -11.74 23.02 -8.02
CA SER A 238 -12.57 22.03 -8.71
C SER A 238 -14.05 22.30 -8.60
N GLU A 239 -14.73 22.34 -9.75
CA GLU A 239 -16.20 22.29 -9.86
C GLU A 239 -16.76 20.86 -9.75
N LEU A 240 -15.92 19.89 -9.37
CA LEU A 240 -16.32 18.50 -9.21
C LEU A 240 -16.70 18.24 -7.74
N SER A 241 -17.70 17.36 -7.56
CA SER A 241 -18.09 16.86 -6.24
C SER A 241 -16.92 16.15 -5.58
N SER A 242 -16.84 16.24 -4.24
CA SER A 242 -15.90 15.44 -3.44
C SER A 242 -15.96 13.95 -3.77
N ASP A 243 -17.10 13.43 -4.20
CA ASP A 243 -17.27 12.02 -4.55
C ASP A 243 -16.50 11.61 -5.82
N LEU A 244 -16.28 12.57 -6.71
CA LEU A 244 -15.45 12.42 -7.91
C LEU A 244 -13.99 12.78 -7.67
N ILE A 245 -13.64 13.44 -6.57
CA ILE A 245 -12.27 13.83 -6.30
C ILE A 245 -11.55 12.71 -5.54
N LYS A 246 -10.52 12.16 -6.16
CA LYS A 246 -9.60 11.21 -5.53
C LYS A 246 -8.52 11.93 -4.74
N GLU A 247 -7.89 12.93 -5.35
CA GLU A 247 -6.86 13.75 -4.72
C GLU A 247 -6.99 15.19 -5.22
N CYS A 248 -6.83 16.15 -4.32
CA CYS A 248 -6.72 17.57 -4.65
C CYS A 248 -5.28 18.01 -4.42
N LYS A 249 -4.62 18.56 -5.44
CA LYS A 249 -3.29 19.19 -5.35
C LYS A 249 -3.42 20.68 -5.66
N GLU A 250 -2.33 21.43 -5.48
CA GLU A 250 -2.31 22.87 -5.69
C GLU A 250 -2.55 23.29 -7.14
N ASP A 251 -2.21 22.42 -8.10
CA ASP A 251 -2.20 22.69 -9.54
C ASP A 251 -3.05 21.70 -10.37
N TYR A 252 -3.50 20.59 -9.78
CA TYR A 252 -4.38 19.64 -10.46
C TYR A 252 -5.23 18.82 -9.49
N VAL A 253 -6.24 18.14 -10.04
CA VAL A 253 -7.15 17.27 -9.31
C VAL A 253 -7.13 15.89 -9.96
N THR A 254 -6.98 14.85 -9.14
CA THR A 254 -7.12 13.47 -9.60
C THR A 254 -8.55 13.03 -9.39
N ILE A 255 -9.19 12.49 -10.42
CA ILE A 255 -10.60 12.10 -10.40
C ILE A 255 -10.73 10.60 -10.08
N ASN A 256 -11.70 10.25 -9.23
CA ASN A 256 -12.05 8.87 -8.90
C ASN A 256 -13.14 8.35 -9.84
N LEU A 257 -12.76 7.51 -10.79
CA LEU A 257 -13.68 6.86 -11.74
C LEU A 257 -13.85 5.35 -11.47
N SER A 258 -13.72 4.93 -10.20
CA SER A 258 -13.67 3.50 -9.83
C SER A 258 -14.98 2.76 -10.02
N THR A 259 -16.12 3.45 -9.96
CA THR A 259 -17.45 2.86 -10.17
C THR A 259 -18.08 3.36 -11.46
N ARG A 260 -19.10 2.65 -11.94
CA ARG A 260 -19.85 3.03 -13.12
C ARG A 260 -20.57 4.37 -12.92
N GLU A 261 -21.14 4.57 -11.74
CA GLU A 261 -21.86 5.79 -11.37
C GLU A 261 -20.93 7.00 -11.38
N LYS A 262 -19.70 6.85 -10.87
CA LYS A 262 -18.70 7.92 -10.89
C LYS A 262 -18.25 8.26 -12.30
N LYS A 263 -18.11 7.26 -13.18
CA LYS A 263 -17.86 7.50 -14.62
C LYS A 263 -19.01 8.28 -15.25
N ASP A 264 -20.23 7.88 -14.96
CA ASP A 264 -21.44 8.52 -15.49
C ASP A 264 -21.55 9.98 -15.03
N ILE A 265 -21.30 10.30 -13.75
CA ILE A 265 -21.28 11.68 -13.25
C ILE A 265 -20.15 12.49 -13.91
N TYR A 266 -18.95 11.92 -14.06
CA TYR A 266 -17.84 12.61 -14.70
C TYR A 266 -18.14 12.93 -16.17
N TYR A 267 -18.64 11.98 -16.95
CA TYR A 267 -19.02 12.25 -18.34
C TYR A 267 -20.23 13.18 -18.45
N TYR A 268 -21.12 13.20 -17.45
CA TYR A 268 -22.17 14.21 -17.37
C TYR A 268 -21.61 15.62 -17.17
N PHE A 269 -20.62 15.77 -16.27
CA PHE A 269 -19.91 17.03 -16.08
C PHE A 269 -19.28 17.50 -17.40
N LEU A 270 -18.62 16.59 -18.14
CA LEU A 270 -17.95 16.91 -19.40
C LEU A 270 -18.90 17.41 -20.52
N ILE A 271 -20.21 17.17 -20.44
CA ILE A 271 -21.19 17.71 -21.40
C ILE A 271 -21.21 19.25 -21.36
N LYS A 272 -20.88 19.88 -20.23
CA LYS A 272 -20.87 21.35 -20.08
C LYS A 272 -19.61 22.01 -20.63
N GLU A 273 -18.58 21.23 -20.97
CA GLU A 273 -17.29 21.77 -21.39
C GLU A 273 -17.38 22.44 -22.78
N PRO A 274 -16.70 23.58 -22.99
CA PRO A 274 -16.73 24.28 -24.27
C PRO A 274 -16.04 23.49 -25.39
N ASN A 275 -15.17 22.55 -25.05
CA ASN A 275 -14.47 21.71 -26.02
C ASN A 275 -15.40 20.65 -26.65
N ARG A 276 -15.60 20.76 -27.97
CA ARG A 276 -16.42 19.84 -28.77
C ARG A 276 -15.99 18.38 -28.67
N MET A 277 -14.69 18.10 -28.69
CA MET A 277 -14.19 16.71 -28.64
C MET A 277 -14.48 16.08 -27.28
N THR A 278 -14.37 16.85 -26.20
CA THR A 278 -14.73 16.42 -24.84
C THR A 278 -16.21 16.08 -24.72
N ARG A 279 -17.10 16.88 -25.31
CA ARG A 279 -18.53 16.58 -25.35
C ARG A 279 -18.84 15.33 -26.17
N ILE A 280 -18.22 15.16 -27.33
CA ILE A 280 -18.38 13.95 -28.17
C ILE A 280 -17.98 12.68 -27.41
N GLN A 281 -16.88 12.71 -26.65
CA GLN A 281 -16.48 11.59 -25.80
C GLN A 281 -17.56 11.23 -24.77
N SER A 282 -18.23 12.24 -24.22
CA SER A 282 -19.32 12.06 -23.26
C SER A 282 -20.54 11.41 -23.90
N TYR A 283 -20.95 11.86 -25.10
CA TYR A 283 -22.06 11.24 -25.83
C TYR A 283 -21.75 9.76 -26.16
N HIS A 284 -20.53 9.47 -26.59
CA HIS A 284 -20.09 8.11 -26.88
C HIS A 284 -20.11 7.21 -25.65
N HIS A 285 -19.69 7.73 -24.48
CA HIS A 285 -19.77 7.00 -23.21
C HIS A 285 -21.21 6.56 -22.90
N PHE A 286 -22.16 7.50 -22.95
CA PHE A 286 -23.56 7.19 -22.67
C PHE A 286 -24.22 6.29 -23.71
N GLN A 287 -23.82 6.41 -24.97
CA GLN A 287 -24.21 5.48 -26.03
C GLN A 287 -23.72 4.05 -25.74
N THR A 288 -22.45 3.90 -25.33
CA THR A 288 -21.80 2.58 -25.20
C THR A 288 -22.26 1.85 -23.94
N TYR A 289 -22.24 2.53 -22.80
CA TYR A 289 -22.46 1.88 -21.51
C TYR A 289 -23.93 1.78 -21.14
N CYS A 290 -24.81 2.48 -21.87
CA CYS A 290 -26.25 2.35 -21.74
C CYS A 290 -26.69 2.66 -20.30
N SER A 291 -26.64 3.94 -19.96
CA SER A 291 -27.07 4.48 -18.65
C SER A 291 -28.41 5.21 -18.80
N PRO A 292 -29.51 4.48 -19.11
CA PRO A 292 -30.83 5.06 -19.46
C PRO A 292 -31.45 5.89 -18.35
N ALA A 293 -30.99 5.67 -17.14
CA ALA A 293 -31.61 6.20 -15.95
C ALA A 293 -31.20 7.66 -15.68
N MET A 294 -30.18 8.21 -16.35
CA MET A 294 -29.83 9.62 -16.15
C MET A 294 -30.76 10.56 -16.94
N LYS A 295 -31.99 10.75 -16.44
CA LYS A 295 -32.94 11.79 -16.86
C LYS A 295 -32.26 13.15 -17.05
N ALA A 296 -31.33 13.47 -16.14
CA ALA A 296 -30.49 14.66 -16.18
C ALA A 296 -29.71 14.86 -17.49
N ILE A 297 -29.22 13.82 -18.17
CA ILE A 297 -28.41 13.97 -19.41
C ILE A 297 -29.24 14.63 -20.50
N ARG A 298 -30.47 14.13 -20.71
CA ARG A 298 -31.37 14.66 -21.74
C ARG A 298 -31.69 16.13 -21.47
N GLU A 299 -32.13 16.41 -20.24
CA GLU A 299 -32.44 17.75 -19.79
C GLU A 299 -31.24 18.71 -19.97
N LYS A 300 -30.02 18.25 -19.68
CA LYS A 300 -28.80 19.05 -19.81
C LYS A 300 -28.44 19.38 -21.25
N VAL A 301 -28.47 18.38 -22.14
CA VAL A 301 -28.13 18.59 -23.57
C VAL A 301 -29.15 19.50 -24.24
N GLU A 302 -30.44 19.32 -23.94
CA GLU A 302 -31.52 20.18 -24.45
C GLU A 302 -31.39 21.62 -23.90
N PHE A 303 -31.10 21.77 -22.61
CA PHE A 303 -30.88 23.07 -21.97
C PHE A 303 -29.69 23.83 -22.57
N ASN A 304 -28.54 23.17 -22.76
CA ASN A 304 -27.35 23.79 -23.32
C ASN A 304 -27.55 24.22 -24.78
N SER A 305 -28.28 23.40 -25.56
CA SER A 305 -28.69 23.73 -26.93
C SER A 305 -29.59 24.97 -26.98
N ALA A 306 -30.57 25.07 -26.07
CA ALA A 306 -31.51 26.19 -26.03
C ALA A 306 -30.86 27.52 -25.58
N LYS A 307 -29.90 27.48 -24.64
CA LYS A 307 -29.24 28.68 -24.12
C LYS A 307 -28.10 29.22 -24.99
N LYS A 308 -27.78 28.57 -26.12
CA LYS A 308 -26.65 28.94 -27.01
C LYS A 308 -25.32 29.10 -26.26
N GLN A 309 -25.09 28.34 -25.18
CA GLN A 309 -23.83 28.42 -24.41
C GLN A 309 -22.61 28.07 -25.28
N TYR A 310 -22.81 27.26 -26.32
CA TYR A 310 -21.83 26.96 -27.35
C TYR A 310 -22.53 26.48 -28.64
N THR A 311 -21.86 26.62 -29.79
CA THR A 311 -22.41 26.23 -31.09
C THR A 311 -22.32 24.71 -31.27
N ILE A 312 -23.46 24.03 -31.29
CA ILE A 312 -23.56 22.60 -31.65
C ILE A 312 -23.63 22.51 -33.17
N ASP A 313 -22.59 21.95 -33.80
CA ASP A 313 -22.58 21.75 -35.26
C ASP A 313 -23.38 20.51 -35.69
N THR A 314 -23.62 20.38 -37.00
CA THR A 314 -24.40 19.28 -37.57
C THR A 314 -23.83 17.90 -37.20
N LYS A 315 -22.50 17.76 -37.10
CA LYS A 315 -21.87 16.47 -36.76
C LYS A 315 -22.06 16.15 -35.28
N GLU A 316 -21.92 17.13 -34.40
CA GLU A 316 -22.17 16.95 -32.96
C GLU A 316 -23.66 16.62 -32.70
N LYS A 317 -24.57 17.29 -33.42
CA LYS A 317 -26.01 16.98 -33.37
C LYS A 317 -26.31 15.53 -33.74
N MET A 318 -25.66 14.99 -34.78
CA MET A 318 -25.80 13.58 -35.16
C MET A 318 -25.35 12.63 -34.04
N GLU A 319 -24.30 12.95 -33.29
CA GLU A 319 -23.84 12.11 -32.17
C GLU A 319 -24.81 12.19 -30.97
N ILE A 320 -25.38 13.36 -30.70
CA ILE A 320 -26.44 13.53 -29.69
C ILE A 320 -27.67 12.70 -30.05
N ASP A 321 -28.12 12.77 -31.31
CA ASP A 321 -29.29 12.03 -31.79
C ASP A 321 -29.06 10.50 -31.68
N LYS A 322 -27.88 10.01 -32.07
CA LYS A 322 -27.49 8.60 -31.88
C LYS A 322 -27.49 8.20 -30.41
N MET A 323 -26.94 9.02 -29.52
CA MET A 323 -26.94 8.76 -28.09
C MET A 323 -28.39 8.61 -27.58
N PHE A 324 -29.30 9.51 -27.96
CA PHE A 324 -30.68 9.44 -27.49
C PHE A 324 -31.46 8.24 -28.02
N VAL A 325 -31.25 7.85 -29.28
CA VAL A 325 -31.87 6.63 -29.85
C VAL A 325 -31.40 5.39 -29.08
N ASN A 326 -30.10 5.31 -28.77
CA ASN A 326 -29.57 4.17 -28.01
C ASN A 326 -30.02 4.18 -26.54
N LEU A 327 -30.19 5.36 -25.93
CA LEU A 327 -30.73 5.44 -24.57
C LEU A 327 -32.20 5.01 -24.48
N GLN A 328 -32.98 5.12 -25.57
CA GLN A 328 -34.36 4.62 -25.61
C GLN A 328 -34.44 3.09 -25.65
N SER A 329 -33.43 2.40 -26.20
CA SER A 329 -33.39 0.93 -26.28
C SER A 329 -32.75 0.26 -25.07
N CYS A 330 -32.34 1.05 -24.07
CA CYS A 330 -31.66 0.59 -22.88
C CYS A 330 -32.64 0.03 -21.80
N PRO A 331 -32.32 -1.10 -21.15
CA PRO A 331 -33.18 -1.69 -20.12
C PRO A 331 -33.29 -0.80 -18.88
N THR A 332 -34.52 -0.59 -18.42
CA THR A 332 -34.83 0.25 -17.25
C THR A 332 -34.26 -0.36 -15.96
N PRO A 333 -34.02 0.46 -14.91
CA PRO A 333 -33.57 -0.05 -13.61
C PRO A 333 -34.49 -1.14 -13.02
N LYS A 334 -35.80 -1.05 -13.28
CA LYS A 334 -36.77 -2.06 -12.84
C LYS A 334 -36.60 -3.41 -13.54
N GLU A 335 -36.15 -3.43 -14.79
CA GLU A 335 -35.94 -4.66 -15.57
C GLU A 335 -34.62 -5.37 -15.21
N LYS A 336 -33.65 -4.66 -14.62
CA LYS A 336 -32.39 -5.24 -14.14
C LYS A 336 -32.50 -5.93 -12.77
N LEU A 337 -33.54 -5.61 -11.98
CA LEU A 337 -33.80 -6.22 -10.67
C LEU A 337 -34.67 -7.49 -10.76
N ALA A 338 -35.21 -7.79 -11.94
CA ALA A 338 -36.08 -8.95 -12.19
C ALA A 338 -35.35 -10.13 -12.88
N LYS A 339 -34.02 -10.05 -13.01
CA LYS A 339 -33.11 -11.10 -13.49
C LYS A 339 -31.99 -11.27 -12.47
#